data_AF-A0A5C7RME3-F1
#
_entry.id   AF-A0A5C7RME3-F1
#
_cell.length_a   1.000
_cell.length_b   1.000
_cell.length_c   1.000
_cell.angle_alpha   90.00
_cell.angle_beta   90.00
_cell.angle_gamma   90.00
#
_symmetry.space_group_name_H-M   'P 1'
#
loop_
_entity.id
_entity.type
_entity.pdbx_description
1 polymer ?
#
loop_
_entity_poly.entity_id
_entity_poly.type
_entity_poly.pdbx_seq_one_letter_code
_entity_poly.pdbx_strand_id
1 'polypeptide(L)'
;MTTALPTRAEDIGNRVLKLIDSIHGRDDLAPAHIEQVTGIKVNFNPDDANEYGFGGDLTEDWVYNLVSLTETDGSKPSRLMFSFDDQTRAYADMTPICAMDFDDYAKAMTAAGFSSAPAYGKHQNILYWDFARDKVNVQVYIRGESDAKPTHSCVSKMIINA
;
A
#
# COMPACT_ATOMS: atom_id res chain seq x y z
N MET A 1 -5.58 23.86 -5.36
CA MET A 1 -5.85 23.10 -6.58
C MET A 1 -5.99 21.65 -6.16
N THR A 2 -7.17 21.05 -6.32
CA THR A 2 -7.38 19.64 -5.98
C THR A 2 -6.75 18.80 -7.08
N THR A 3 -5.69 18.06 -6.79
CA THR A 3 -5.08 17.14 -7.76
C THR A 3 -6.09 16.05 -8.08
N ALA A 4 -6.30 15.75 -9.36
CA ALA A 4 -7.15 14.64 -9.78
C ALA A 4 -6.63 13.32 -9.18
N LEU A 5 -7.55 12.45 -8.77
CA LEU A 5 -7.20 11.12 -8.28
C LEU A 5 -6.44 10.35 -9.37
N PRO A 6 -5.39 9.59 -9.01
CA PRO A 6 -4.75 8.67 -9.95
C PRO A 6 -5.77 7.73 -10.58
N THR A 7 -5.71 7.59 -11.90
CA THR A 7 -6.49 6.61 -12.67
C THR A 7 -5.63 5.47 -13.21
N ARG A 8 -4.34 5.43 -12.84
CA ARG A 8 -3.37 4.38 -13.20
C ARG A 8 -2.74 3.80 -11.94
N ALA A 9 -2.58 2.48 -11.91
CA ALA A 9 -1.97 1.78 -10.78
C ALA A 9 -0.52 2.22 -10.51
N GLU A 10 0.27 2.46 -11.56
CA GLU A 10 1.64 2.98 -11.45
C GLU A 10 1.70 4.36 -10.76
N ASP A 11 0.75 5.25 -11.07
CA ASP A 11 0.73 6.61 -10.50
C ASP A 11 0.46 6.57 -8.99
N ILE A 12 -0.49 5.73 -8.56
CA ILE A 12 -0.78 5.57 -7.13
C ILE A 12 0.33 4.79 -6.42
N GLY A 13 0.90 3.76 -7.05
CA GLY A 13 2.03 3.00 -6.52
C GLY A 13 3.24 3.90 -6.21
N ASN A 14 3.59 4.79 -7.14
CA ASN A 14 4.66 5.79 -6.94
C ASN A 14 4.35 6.80 -5.83
N ARG A 15 3.10 7.21 -5.65
CA ARG A 15 2.70 8.11 -4.55
C ARG A 15 2.80 7.42 -3.19
N VAL A 16 2.42 6.14 -3.12
CA VAL A 16 2.55 5.34 -1.89
C VAL A 16 4.02 5.08 -1.56
N LEU A 17 4.87 4.80 -2.54
CA LEU A 17 6.32 4.68 -2.32
C LEU A 17 6.94 5.98 -1.79
N LYS A 18 6.52 7.15 -2.30
CA LYS A 18 6.93 8.45 -1.75
C LYS A 18 6.47 8.65 -0.31
N LEU A 19 5.26 8.18 0.02
CA LEU A 19 4.76 8.21 1.40
C LEU A 19 5.56 7.28 2.31
N ILE A 20 5.85 6.05 1.88
CA ILE A 20 6.67 5.10 2.65
C ILE A 20 8.05 5.70 2.92
N ASP A 21 8.68 6.32 1.92
CA ASP A 21 9.97 6.97 2.08
C ASP A 21 9.93 8.15 3.07
N SER A 22 8.85 8.91 3.11
CA SER A 22 8.71 10.07 4.01
C SER A 22 8.31 9.72 5.45
N ILE A 23 7.99 8.46 5.74
CA ILE A 23 7.61 8.01 7.10
C ILE A 23 8.86 7.61 7.88
N HIS A 24 9.04 8.23 9.05
CA HIS A 24 10.10 7.95 10.03
C HIS A 24 9.54 7.56 11.41
N GLY A 25 8.23 7.71 11.61
CA GLY A 25 7.50 7.19 12.76
C GLY A 25 6.01 7.52 12.71
N ARG A 26 5.27 7.09 13.73
CA ARG A 26 3.81 7.27 13.85
C ARG A 26 3.27 8.66 13.51
N ASP A 27 3.97 9.74 13.87
CA ASP A 27 3.47 11.10 13.62
C ASP A 27 3.40 11.44 12.12
N ASP A 28 4.19 10.77 11.28
CA ASP A 28 4.15 10.91 9.83
C ASP A 28 2.94 10.19 9.21
N LEU A 29 2.19 9.41 9.98
CA LEU A 29 0.91 8.84 9.51
C LEU A 29 -0.24 9.87 9.58
N ALA A 30 0.02 11.09 10.06
CA ALA A 30 -1.01 12.10 10.17
C ALA A 30 -1.63 12.44 8.78
N PRO A 31 -2.97 12.60 8.69
CA PRO A 31 -3.66 12.92 7.45
C PRO A 31 -3.05 14.08 6.66
N ALA A 32 -2.63 15.16 7.34
CA ALA A 32 -2.01 16.30 6.68
C ALA A 32 -0.69 15.96 5.95
N HIS A 33 0.13 15.07 6.53
CA HIS A 33 1.36 14.60 5.90
C HIS A 33 1.06 13.68 4.71
N ILE A 34 0.09 12.78 4.88
CA ILE A 34 -0.39 11.91 3.80
C ILE A 34 -0.86 12.77 2.62
N GLU A 35 -1.69 13.79 2.85
CA GLU A 35 -2.15 14.71 1.80
C GLU A 35 -1.00 15.47 1.14
N GLN A 36 -0.04 15.96 1.94
CA GLN A 36 1.11 16.70 1.44
C GLN A 36 2.00 15.85 0.51
N VAL A 37 2.29 14.60 0.90
CA VAL A 37 3.21 13.73 0.18
C VAL A 37 2.54 13.07 -1.02
N THR A 38 1.31 12.58 -0.84
CA THR A 38 0.58 11.89 -1.90
C THR A 38 -0.12 12.86 -2.85
N GLY A 39 -0.41 14.09 -2.41
CA GLY A 39 -1.21 15.05 -3.15
C GLY A 39 -2.70 14.68 -3.27
N ILE A 40 -3.17 13.69 -2.50
CA ILE A 40 -4.56 13.19 -2.50
C ILE A 40 -5.24 13.63 -1.21
N LYS A 41 -6.48 14.12 -1.30
CA LYS A 41 -7.26 14.50 -0.12
C LYS A 41 -7.61 13.27 0.71
N VAL A 42 -7.39 13.34 2.01
CA VAL A 42 -7.79 12.32 2.99
C VAL A 42 -9.19 12.64 3.49
N ASN A 43 -10.05 11.62 3.49
CA ASN A 43 -11.38 11.63 4.08
C ASN A 43 -11.33 11.01 5.46
N PHE A 44 -12.24 11.44 6.34
CA PHE A 44 -12.38 10.94 7.70
C PHE A 44 -13.71 10.23 7.87
N ASN A 45 -13.75 9.19 8.71
CA ASN A 45 -15.00 8.71 9.25
C ASN A 45 -15.59 9.80 10.17
N PRO A 46 -16.86 10.19 9.98
CA PRO A 46 -17.51 11.20 10.85
C PRO A 46 -17.61 10.77 12.31
N ASP A 47 -17.61 9.47 12.59
CA ASP A 47 -17.80 8.90 13.93
C ASP A 47 -16.47 8.55 14.63
N ASP A 48 -15.36 8.42 13.88
CA ASP A 48 -14.02 8.16 14.42
C ASP A 48 -12.92 8.88 13.63
N ALA A 49 -12.29 9.87 14.26
CA ALA A 49 -11.21 10.64 13.64
C ALA A 49 -9.91 9.83 13.45
N ASN A 50 -9.78 8.65 14.06
CA ASN A 50 -8.68 7.72 13.84
C ASN A 50 -8.91 6.83 12.60
N GLU A 51 -10.13 6.80 12.05
CA GLU A 51 -10.45 6.16 10.78
C GLU A 51 -10.40 7.20 9.66
N TYR A 52 -9.36 7.15 8.85
CA TYR A 52 -9.17 8.06 7.73
C TYR A 52 -8.47 7.36 6.58
N GLY A 53 -8.62 7.92 5.39
CA GLY A 53 -8.00 7.35 4.21
C GLY A 53 -8.45 8.01 2.92
N PHE A 54 -8.04 7.43 1.81
CA PHE A 54 -8.53 7.78 0.49
C PHE A 54 -8.61 6.52 -0.37
N GLY A 55 -9.37 6.60 -1.45
CA GLY A 55 -9.45 5.56 -2.46
C GLY A 55 -9.95 6.12 -3.77
N GLY A 56 -9.88 5.31 -4.82
CA GLY A 56 -10.35 5.68 -6.14
C GLY A 56 -10.36 4.52 -7.12
N ASP A 57 -11.10 4.71 -8.20
CA ASP A 57 -11.23 3.72 -9.27
C ASP A 57 -9.99 3.70 -10.18
N LEU A 58 -9.57 2.49 -10.59
CA LEU A 58 -8.55 2.27 -11.60
C LEU A 58 -9.17 1.71 -12.88
N THR A 59 -10.00 0.69 -12.72
CA THR A 59 -10.80 0.07 -13.78
C THR A 59 -12.19 -0.27 -13.24
N GLU A 60 -13.05 -0.87 -14.06
CA GLU A 60 -14.33 -1.42 -13.60
C GLU A 60 -14.16 -2.50 -12.51
N ASP A 61 -13.05 -3.25 -12.57
CA ASP A 61 -12.78 -4.39 -11.69
C ASP A 61 -11.88 -4.03 -10.50
N TRP A 62 -11.16 -2.90 -10.55
CA TRP A 62 -10.12 -2.57 -9.60
C TRP A 62 -10.26 -1.17 -9.02
N VAL A 63 -10.19 -1.09 -7.70
CA VAL A 63 -10.02 0.15 -6.95
C VAL A 63 -8.72 0.11 -6.15
N TYR A 64 -8.21 1.26 -5.75
CA TYR A 64 -7.17 1.35 -4.72
C TYR A 64 -7.72 1.99 -3.45
N ASN A 65 -7.14 1.61 -2.32
CA ASN A 65 -7.44 2.19 -1.02
C ASN A 65 -6.15 2.41 -0.23
N LEU A 66 -6.10 3.49 0.53
CA LEU A 66 -5.16 3.70 1.63
C LEU A 66 -5.98 4.09 2.86
N VAL A 67 -5.95 3.27 3.91
CA VAL A 67 -6.74 3.46 5.13
C VAL A 67 -5.87 3.32 6.38
N SER A 68 -6.18 4.09 7.41
CA SER A 68 -5.63 3.86 8.75
C SER A 68 -6.19 2.56 9.33
N LEU A 69 -5.35 1.86 10.10
CA LEU A 69 -5.78 0.76 10.93
C LEU A 69 -5.85 1.26 12.37
N THR A 70 -7.05 1.30 12.92
CA THR A 70 -7.30 1.79 14.28
C THR A 70 -6.73 0.84 15.33
N GLU A 71 -6.20 1.42 16.40
CA GLU A 71 -5.71 0.66 17.55
C GLU A 71 -6.86 0.40 18.53
N THR A 72 -6.89 -0.79 19.12
CA THR A 72 -7.97 -1.20 20.04
C THR A 72 -8.07 -0.35 21.31
N ASP A 73 -7.02 0.38 21.66
CA ASP A 73 -6.97 1.28 22.82
C ASP A 73 -7.40 2.73 22.49
N GLY A 74 -7.85 2.98 21.25
CA GLY A 74 -8.25 4.31 20.77
C GLY A 74 -7.09 5.29 20.57
N SER A 75 -5.84 4.81 20.66
CA SER A 75 -4.67 5.63 20.35
C SER A 75 -4.59 5.96 18.86
N LYS A 76 -3.77 6.98 18.54
CA LYS A 76 -3.53 7.35 17.13
C LYS A 76 -3.04 6.13 16.34
N PRO A 77 -3.52 5.93 15.10
CA PRO A 77 -3.08 4.82 14.27
C PRO A 77 -1.55 4.75 14.17
N SER A 78 -1.00 3.55 14.37
CA SER A 78 0.42 3.25 14.10
C SER A 78 0.61 2.56 12.75
N ARG A 79 -0.49 2.36 12.02
CA ARG A 79 -0.53 1.53 10.83
C ARG A 79 -1.42 2.11 9.74
N LEU A 80 -0.94 1.99 8.50
CA LEU A 80 -1.72 2.22 7.28
C LEU A 80 -1.78 0.92 6.48
N MET A 81 -2.90 0.69 5.80
CA MET A 81 -3.05 -0.37 4.81
C MET A 81 -3.30 0.26 3.45
N PHE A 82 -2.41 -0.02 2.50
CA PHE A 82 -2.66 0.24 1.08
C PHE A 82 -3.07 -1.07 0.39
N SER A 83 -4.09 -1.05 -0.46
CA SER A 83 -4.53 -2.21 -1.22
C SER A 83 -4.99 -1.83 -2.62
N PHE A 84 -4.81 -2.76 -3.55
CA PHE A 84 -5.63 -2.86 -4.75
C PHE A 84 -6.70 -3.91 -4.50
N ASP A 85 -7.97 -3.52 -4.60
CA ASP A 85 -9.11 -4.37 -4.22
C ASP A 85 -9.93 -4.75 -5.46
N ASP A 86 -10.08 -6.07 -5.64
CA ASP A 86 -10.87 -6.70 -6.70
C ASP A 86 -12.37 -6.55 -6.40
N GLN A 87 -13.07 -5.80 -7.26
CA GLN A 87 -14.52 -5.56 -7.16
C GLN A 87 -15.36 -6.72 -7.70
N THR A 88 -14.78 -7.61 -8.52
CA THR A 88 -15.49 -8.76 -9.07
C THR A 88 -15.76 -9.83 -8.03
N ARG A 89 -14.98 -9.84 -6.94
CA ARG A 89 -14.94 -10.90 -5.91
C ARG A 89 -14.66 -12.29 -6.49
N ALA A 90 -14.05 -12.34 -7.67
CA ALA A 90 -13.82 -13.55 -8.46
C ALA A 90 -12.34 -13.75 -8.80
N TYR A 91 -11.43 -13.12 -8.04
CA TYR A 91 -9.99 -13.21 -8.24
C TYR A 91 -9.61 -12.68 -9.64
N ALA A 92 -9.99 -11.43 -9.90
CA ALA A 92 -9.76 -10.75 -11.18
C ALA A 92 -8.28 -10.79 -11.60
N ASP A 93 -8.02 -10.74 -12.90
CA ASP A 93 -6.67 -10.63 -13.47
C ASP A 93 -5.96 -9.37 -12.93
N MET A 94 -4.70 -9.47 -12.48
CA MET A 94 -3.94 -8.32 -11.93
C MET A 94 -3.23 -7.50 -12.98
N THR A 95 -3.17 -7.93 -14.24
CA THR A 95 -2.49 -7.19 -15.32
C THR A 95 -2.83 -5.68 -15.30
N PRO A 96 -4.10 -5.25 -15.06
CA PRO A 96 -4.42 -3.81 -14.99
C PRO A 96 -3.74 -3.05 -13.84
N ILE A 97 -3.41 -3.73 -12.74
CA ILE A 97 -2.74 -3.15 -11.57
C ILE A 97 -1.24 -3.48 -11.49
N CYS A 98 -0.75 -4.37 -12.35
CA CYS A 98 0.61 -4.89 -12.35
C CYS A 98 1.56 -4.09 -13.26
N ALA A 99 1.28 -2.81 -13.46
CA ALA A 99 2.15 -1.95 -14.27
C ALA A 99 3.55 -1.75 -13.65
N MET A 100 3.64 -1.87 -12.32
CA MET A 100 4.89 -1.93 -11.56
C MET A 100 5.03 -3.33 -10.97
N ASP A 101 6.17 -3.97 -11.21
CA ASP A 101 6.46 -5.28 -10.64
C ASP A 101 6.96 -5.13 -9.19
N PHE A 102 6.93 -6.21 -8.41
CA PHE A 102 7.48 -6.25 -7.07
C PHE A 102 8.93 -5.73 -7.03
N ASP A 103 9.73 -6.06 -8.05
CA ASP A 103 11.12 -5.60 -8.15
C ASP A 103 11.24 -4.07 -8.21
N ASP A 104 10.28 -3.37 -8.81
CA ASP A 104 10.25 -1.90 -8.83
C ASP A 104 9.99 -1.32 -7.44
N TYR A 105 9.03 -1.89 -6.71
CA TYR A 105 8.75 -1.53 -5.31
C TYR A 105 9.94 -1.83 -4.41
N ALA A 106 10.53 -3.03 -4.55
CA ALA A 106 11.67 -3.47 -3.77
C ALA A 106 12.89 -2.56 -4.00
N LYS A 107 13.15 -2.19 -5.26
CA LYS A 107 14.22 -1.26 -5.62
C LYS A 107 14.00 0.13 -5.03
N ALA A 108 12.77 0.65 -5.09
CA ALA A 108 12.44 1.96 -4.52
C ALA A 108 12.61 1.98 -2.99
N MET A 109 12.10 0.97 -2.28
CA MET A 109 12.26 0.87 -0.83
C MET A 109 13.72 0.64 -0.43
N THR A 110 14.48 -0.14 -1.20
CA THR A 110 15.93 -0.32 -0.96
C THR A 110 16.68 1.01 -1.14
N ALA A 111 16.34 1.80 -2.17
CA ALA A 111 16.91 3.12 -2.37
C ALA A 111 16.55 4.10 -1.23
N ALA A 112 15.39 3.92 -0.60
CA ALA A 112 14.97 4.63 0.61
C ALA A 112 15.65 4.11 1.91
N GLY A 113 16.52 3.10 1.82
CA GLY A 113 17.29 2.58 2.96
C GLY A 113 16.62 1.43 3.71
N PHE A 114 15.56 0.82 3.17
CA PHE A 114 14.98 -0.38 3.75
C PHE A 114 15.80 -1.63 3.43
N SER A 115 15.95 -2.52 4.40
CA SER A 115 16.40 -3.90 4.17
C SER A 115 15.19 -4.82 3.98
N SER A 116 15.27 -5.79 3.06
CA SER A 116 14.17 -6.71 2.78
C SER A 116 14.46 -8.15 3.20
N ALA A 117 13.42 -8.87 3.62
CA ALA A 117 13.45 -10.31 3.88
C ALA A 117 12.09 -10.94 3.57
N PRO A 118 12.05 -12.17 3.01
CA PRO A 118 10.79 -12.89 2.84
C PRO A 118 10.29 -13.45 4.18
N ALA A 119 8.99 -13.29 4.44
CA ALA A 119 8.31 -13.96 5.53
C ALA A 119 7.72 -15.28 5.04
N TYR A 120 8.11 -16.39 5.66
CA TYR A 120 7.69 -17.73 5.28
C TYR A 120 6.55 -18.25 6.13
N GLY A 121 5.58 -18.90 5.47
CA GLY A 121 4.53 -19.66 6.13
C GLY A 121 5.03 -21.02 6.61
N LYS A 122 4.15 -21.75 7.31
CA LYS A 122 4.42 -23.10 7.84
C LYS A 122 4.94 -24.07 6.77
N HIS A 123 4.55 -23.88 5.52
CA HIS A 123 4.92 -24.74 4.39
C HIS A 123 6.08 -24.17 3.53
N GLN A 124 6.86 -23.21 4.06
CA GLN A 124 7.98 -22.57 3.36
C GLN A 124 7.57 -21.80 2.08
N ASN A 125 6.28 -21.55 1.90
CA ASN A 125 5.79 -20.59 0.92
C ASN A 125 5.99 -19.17 1.45
N ILE A 126 6.34 -18.24 0.57
CA ILE A 126 6.39 -16.81 0.90
C ILE A 126 4.95 -16.34 1.18
N LEU A 127 4.75 -15.66 2.31
CA LEU A 127 3.48 -15.01 2.66
C LEU A 127 3.47 -13.55 2.22
N TYR A 128 4.58 -12.85 2.47
CA TYR A 128 4.84 -11.46 2.10
C TYR A 128 6.34 -11.19 2.20
N TRP A 129 6.77 -10.02 1.75
CA TRP A 129 8.10 -9.50 1.98
C TRP A 129 8.07 -8.42 3.04
N ASP A 130 8.90 -8.56 4.07
CA ASP A 130 9.14 -7.52 5.07
C ASP A 130 10.23 -6.58 4.57
N PHE A 131 9.96 -5.28 4.62
CA PHE A 131 10.93 -4.21 4.47
C PHE A 131 11.05 -3.47 5.80
N ALA A 132 12.27 -3.26 6.30
CA ALA A 132 12.49 -2.57 7.57
C ALA A 132 13.52 -1.44 7.44
N ARG A 133 13.21 -0.29 8.05
CA ARG A 133 14.11 0.87 8.20
C ARG A 133 13.81 1.53 9.54
N ASP A 134 14.77 1.49 10.47
CA ASP A 134 14.62 2.01 11.83
C ASP A 134 13.36 1.49 12.55
N LYS A 135 12.38 2.37 12.80
CA LYS A 135 11.10 2.05 13.47
C LYS A 135 9.98 1.70 12.48
N VAL A 136 10.26 1.75 11.19
CA VAL A 136 9.26 1.56 10.13
C VAL A 136 9.40 0.18 9.53
N ASN A 137 8.29 -0.54 9.43
CA ASN A 137 8.20 -1.83 8.75
C ASN A 137 7.07 -1.81 7.72
N VAL A 138 7.34 -2.32 6.53
CA VAL A 138 6.35 -2.48 5.46
C VAL A 138 6.25 -3.95 5.07
N GLN A 139 5.06 -4.52 5.21
CA GLN A 139 4.74 -5.86 4.73
C GLN A 139 4.15 -5.76 3.33
N VAL A 140 4.80 -6.34 2.33
CA VAL A 140 4.35 -6.31 0.93
C VAL A 140 3.83 -7.67 0.51
N TYR A 141 2.54 -7.72 0.18
CA TYR A 141 1.87 -8.90 -0.33
C TYR A 141 1.88 -8.88 -1.84
N ILE A 142 2.29 -10.01 -2.43
CA ILE A 142 2.40 -10.19 -3.88
C ILE A 142 1.50 -11.32 -4.35
N ARG A 143 1.11 -11.26 -5.61
CA ARG A 143 0.36 -12.29 -6.32
C ARG A 143 0.80 -12.31 -7.78
N GLY A 144 0.75 -13.49 -8.41
CA GLY A 144 1.03 -13.59 -9.84
C GLY A 144 0.02 -12.79 -10.67
N GLU A 145 0.44 -12.25 -11.80
CA GLU A 145 -0.43 -11.41 -12.64
C GLU A 145 -1.71 -12.11 -13.11
N SER A 146 -1.60 -13.42 -13.35
CA SER A 146 -2.70 -14.31 -13.74
C SER A 146 -2.44 -15.74 -13.27
N ASP A 147 -3.45 -16.60 -13.38
CA ASP A 147 -3.32 -18.04 -13.10
C ASP A 147 -2.53 -18.80 -14.19
N ALA A 148 -2.31 -18.17 -15.35
CA ALA A 148 -1.69 -18.79 -16.52
C ALA A 148 -0.18 -18.56 -16.54
N LYS A 149 0.58 -19.32 -15.73
CA LYS A 149 2.07 -19.25 -15.66
C LYS A 149 2.57 -17.79 -15.54
N PRO A 150 2.30 -17.13 -14.40
CA PRO A 150 2.62 -15.72 -14.23
C PRO A 150 4.11 -15.45 -14.42
N THR A 151 4.43 -14.36 -15.11
CA THR A 151 5.80 -13.87 -15.29
C THR A 151 6.13 -12.67 -14.40
N HIS A 152 5.10 -11.98 -13.90
CA HIS A 152 5.22 -10.83 -13.01
C HIS A 152 4.69 -11.12 -11.59
N SER A 153 5.32 -10.49 -10.60
CA SER A 153 4.93 -10.54 -9.18
C SER A 153 4.27 -9.22 -8.77
N CYS A 154 2.96 -9.16 -8.88
CA CYS A 154 2.20 -7.93 -8.69
C CYS A 154 1.95 -7.67 -7.22
N VAL A 155 2.22 -6.45 -6.76
CA VAL A 155 1.85 -6.00 -5.41
C VAL A 155 0.33 -5.89 -5.32
N SER A 156 -0.28 -6.55 -4.34
CA SER A 156 -1.72 -6.46 -4.07
C SER A 156 -2.04 -5.61 -2.85
N LYS A 157 -1.16 -5.63 -1.84
CA LYS A 157 -1.38 -4.95 -0.56
C LYS A 157 -0.06 -4.64 0.13
N MET A 158 -0.04 -3.52 0.86
CA MET A 158 1.04 -3.15 1.75
C MET A 158 0.49 -2.77 3.13
N ILE A 159 1.11 -3.25 4.20
CA ILE A 159 0.85 -2.80 5.57
C ILE A 159 2.07 -2.03 6.05
N ILE A 160 1.89 -0.74 6.33
CA ILE A 160 2.94 0.17 6.77
C ILE A 160 2.77 0.34 8.28
N ASN A 161 3.82 0.06 9.06
CA ASN A 161 3.85 0.14 10.53
C ASN A 161 4.92 1.17 10.94
N ALA A 162 4.60 2.10 11.85
CA ALA A 162 5.49 3.20 12.25
C ALA A 162 5.33 3.66 13.70
#